data_AF-A0A7C6VXX2-F1
#
_entry.id   AF-A0A7C6VXX2-F1
#
_cell.length_a   1.000
_cell.length_b   1.000
_cell.length_c   1.000
_cell.angle_alpha   90.00
_cell.angle_beta   90.00
_cell.angle_gamma   90.00
#
_symmetry.space_group_name_H-M   'P 1'
#
loop_
_entity.id
_entity.type
_entity.pdbx_description
1 polymer ?
#
loop_
_entity_poly.entity_id
_entity_poly.type
_entity_poly.pdbx_seq_one_letter_code
_entity_poly.pdbx_strand_id
1 'polypeptide(L)'
;LERLASETNAELGRSAVIFTGAILDPRPAYAAADIVVGMGGSALRGMAFRKAVIIVGERGFSAPLTPESAETFYYKGIYGVGDGNPNNARLVADIRELAEHPNRLSALGEFSRQFVVRNFSLETVSTHFAELCRNVVAEEPSFRLATADGLRTAAMYLRERRFLTPSRDRVPIDSLADGTP
;
A
#
# COMPACT_ATOMS: atom_id res chain seq x y z
N LEU A 1 13.13 8.56 -17.39
CA LEU A 1 13.48 7.30 -16.70
C LEU A 1 13.90 6.21 -17.68
N GLU A 2 13.15 5.96 -18.74
CA GLU A 2 13.52 4.96 -19.78
C GLU A 2 14.89 5.22 -20.40
N ARG A 3 15.21 6.47 -20.78
CA ARG A 3 16.56 6.85 -21.26
C ARG A 3 17.67 6.43 -20.30
N LEU A 4 17.49 6.72 -19.00
CA LEU A 4 18.47 6.39 -17.97
C LEU A 4 18.66 4.88 -17.84
N ALA A 5 17.58 4.09 -17.91
CA ALA A 5 17.69 2.64 -17.90
C ALA A 5 18.38 2.08 -19.15
N SER A 6 18.13 2.65 -20.33
CA SER A 6 18.85 2.26 -21.55
C SER A 6 20.35 2.54 -21.43
N GLU A 7 20.73 3.69 -20.87
CA GLU A 7 22.13 4.05 -20.60
C GLU A 7 22.77 3.07 -19.60
N THR A 8 22.09 2.80 -18.47
CA THR A 8 22.57 1.82 -17.48
C THR A 8 22.68 0.41 -18.04
N ASN A 9 21.71 -0.04 -18.85
CA ASN A 9 21.77 -1.36 -19.49
C ASN A 9 22.93 -1.47 -20.49
N ALA A 10 23.19 -0.39 -21.25
CA ALA A 10 24.32 -0.33 -22.18
C ALA A 10 25.66 -0.38 -21.43
N GLU A 11 25.78 0.36 -20.33
CA GLU A 11 26.96 0.35 -19.46
C GLU A 11 27.22 -1.03 -18.84
N LEU A 12 26.16 -1.71 -18.40
CA LEU A 12 26.25 -3.05 -17.80
C LEU A 12 26.35 -4.19 -18.82
N GLY A 13 26.19 -3.92 -20.12
CA GLY A 13 26.22 -4.94 -21.18
C GLY A 13 25.10 -6.00 -21.07
N ARG A 14 24.01 -5.71 -20.35
CA ARG A 14 22.88 -6.63 -20.13
C ARG A 14 21.58 -5.88 -19.86
N SER A 15 20.45 -6.55 -20.05
CA SER A 15 19.12 -6.04 -19.66
C SER A 15 18.95 -6.09 -18.13
N ALA A 16 19.52 -5.12 -17.42
CA ALA A 16 19.46 -5.03 -15.96
C ALA A 16 18.20 -4.32 -15.43
N VAL A 17 17.72 -3.31 -16.15
CA VAL A 17 16.52 -2.52 -15.81
C VAL A 17 15.50 -2.67 -16.94
N ILE A 18 14.32 -3.19 -16.61
CA ILE A 18 13.26 -3.46 -17.58
C ILE A 18 12.00 -2.72 -17.14
N PHE A 19 11.47 -1.88 -18.03
CA PHE A 19 10.14 -1.27 -17.86
C PHE A 19 9.11 -2.19 -18.53
N THR A 20 8.36 -2.93 -17.72
CA THR A 20 7.34 -3.87 -18.21
C THR A 20 6.06 -3.19 -18.70
N GLY A 21 5.89 -1.89 -18.41
CA GLY A 21 4.61 -1.20 -18.56
C GLY A 21 3.54 -1.75 -17.60
N ALA A 22 2.28 -1.49 -17.91
CA ALA A 22 1.15 -1.99 -17.14
C ALA A 22 1.01 -3.51 -17.33
N ILE A 23 1.04 -4.25 -16.22
CA ILE A 23 0.81 -5.70 -16.21
C ILE A 23 -0.59 -5.95 -15.63
N LEU A 24 -1.47 -6.54 -16.42
CA LEU A 24 -2.84 -6.86 -15.98
C LEU A 24 -2.85 -7.90 -14.85
N ASP A 25 -2.02 -8.94 -14.97
CA ASP A 25 -1.79 -9.92 -13.93
C ASP A 25 -0.32 -9.89 -13.47
N PRO A 26 -0.01 -9.23 -12.34
CA PRO A 26 1.36 -9.09 -11.86
C PRO A 26 1.88 -10.35 -11.14
N ARG A 27 1.07 -11.41 -10.95
CA ARG A 27 1.47 -12.61 -10.19
C ARG A 27 2.76 -13.26 -10.70
N PRO A 28 2.99 -13.42 -12.02
CA PRO A 28 4.24 -14.00 -12.51
C PRO A 28 5.49 -13.18 -12.13
N ALA A 29 5.38 -11.84 -12.14
CA ALA A 29 6.49 -10.96 -11.76
C ALA A 29 6.85 -11.14 -10.28
N TYR A 30 5.86 -11.20 -9.39
CA TYR A 30 6.10 -11.49 -7.98
C TYR A 30 6.64 -12.91 -7.78
N ALA A 31 6.14 -13.92 -8.50
CA ALA A 31 6.61 -15.29 -8.37
C ALA A 31 8.09 -15.43 -8.75
N ALA A 32 8.52 -14.75 -9.81
CA ALA A 32 9.88 -14.78 -10.33
C ALA A 32 10.88 -13.90 -9.53
N ALA A 33 10.41 -12.97 -8.71
CA ALA A 33 11.29 -12.07 -7.96
C ALA A 33 12.01 -12.78 -6.79
N ASP A 34 13.24 -12.38 -6.51
CA ASP A 34 13.95 -12.75 -5.27
C ASP A 34 13.68 -11.73 -4.15
N ILE A 35 13.73 -10.45 -4.52
CA ILE A 35 13.50 -9.29 -3.65
C ILE A 35 12.40 -8.43 -4.27
N VAL A 36 11.45 -7.98 -3.44
CA VAL A 36 10.41 -7.03 -3.86
C VAL A 36 10.66 -5.70 -3.18
N VAL A 37 10.76 -4.64 -3.96
CA VAL A 37 10.79 -3.25 -3.47
C VAL A 37 9.42 -2.64 -3.69
N GLY A 38 8.76 -2.17 -2.63
CA GLY A 38 7.40 -1.68 -2.74
C GLY A 38 6.88 -0.99 -1.49
N MET A 39 5.64 -0.50 -1.56
CA MET A 39 4.95 0.16 -0.46
C MET A 39 3.48 -0.25 -0.44
N GLY A 40 2.83 -0.20 0.72
CA GLY A 40 1.42 -0.53 0.85
C GLY A 40 1.07 -1.87 0.17
N GLY A 41 0.06 -1.84 -0.72
CA GLY A 41 -0.44 -3.03 -1.40
C GLY A 41 0.58 -3.77 -2.28
N SER A 42 1.57 -3.09 -2.87
CA SER A 42 2.59 -3.78 -3.69
C SER A 42 3.58 -4.56 -2.83
N ALA A 43 3.91 -4.05 -1.65
CA ALA A 43 4.68 -4.75 -0.64
C ALA A 43 3.88 -5.95 -0.10
N LEU A 44 2.61 -5.78 0.27
CA LEU A 44 1.74 -6.88 0.75
C LEU A 44 1.66 -8.03 -0.26
N ARG A 45 1.57 -7.72 -1.57
CA ARG A 45 1.62 -8.76 -2.62
C ARG A 45 2.97 -9.48 -2.65
N GLY A 46 4.09 -8.77 -2.52
CA GLY A 46 5.41 -9.40 -2.39
C GLY A 46 5.49 -10.36 -1.20
N MET A 47 4.95 -9.95 -0.05
CA MET A 47 4.84 -10.79 1.15
C MET A 47 3.98 -12.04 0.89
N ALA A 48 2.86 -11.89 0.17
CA ALA A 48 2.00 -13.01 -0.20
C ALA A 48 2.73 -14.03 -1.10
N PHE A 49 3.71 -13.60 -1.89
CA PHE A 49 4.58 -14.50 -2.67
C PHE A 49 5.81 -15.00 -1.90
N ARG A 50 5.85 -14.83 -0.57
CA ARG A 50 6.96 -15.26 0.29
C ARG A 50 8.29 -14.64 -0.15
N LYS A 51 8.29 -13.36 -0.49
CA LYS A 51 9.50 -12.64 -0.93
C LYS A 51 10.10 -11.83 0.20
N ALA A 52 11.42 -11.65 0.17
CA ALA A 52 12.04 -10.61 0.98
C ALA A 52 11.56 -9.26 0.45
N VAL A 53 11.07 -8.40 1.34
CA VAL A 53 10.47 -7.11 0.96
C VAL A 53 11.27 -5.96 1.54
N ILE A 54 11.64 -5.00 0.69
CA ILE A 54 12.13 -3.69 1.10
C ILE A 54 10.96 -2.71 0.97
N ILE A 55 10.57 -2.13 2.11
CA ILE A 55 9.50 -1.15 2.16
C ILE A 55 10.09 0.22 1.83
N VAL A 56 9.52 0.89 0.84
CA VAL A 56 9.88 2.26 0.47
C VAL A 56 8.78 3.25 0.86
N GLY A 57 9.12 4.53 0.89
CA GLY A 57 8.15 5.59 1.17
C GLY A 57 8.64 6.97 0.76
N GLU A 58 8.12 7.99 1.42
CA GLU A 58 8.43 9.38 1.15
C GLU A 58 9.86 9.75 1.53
N ARG A 59 10.38 10.81 0.91
CA ARG A 59 11.65 11.45 1.30
C ARG A 59 12.84 10.48 1.37
N GLY A 60 12.88 9.52 0.44
CA GLY A 60 13.98 8.55 0.34
C GLY A 60 13.95 7.46 1.42
N PHE A 61 12.82 7.22 2.07
CA PHE A 61 12.69 6.12 3.02
C PHE A 61 12.88 4.77 2.32
N SER A 62 13.73 3.92 2.90
CA SER A 62 13.75 2.48 2.67
C SER A 62 14.11 1.77 3.96
N ALA A 63 13.54 0.58 4.17
CA ALA A 63 14.06 -0.40 5.09
C ALA A 63 13.50 -1.81 4.78
N PRO A 64 14.27 -2.88 5.01
CA PRO A 64 13.79 -4.24 4.86
C PRO A 64 12.71 -4.56 5.90
N LEU A 65 11.74 -5.38 5.50
CA LEU A 65 10.79 -5.99 6.41
C LEU A 65 11.49 -7.15 7.14
N THR A 66 11.70 -6.98 8.44
CA THR A 66 12.32 -7.95 9.33
C THR A 66 11.46 -8.12 10.59
N PRO A 67 11.69 -9.14 11.43
CA PRO A 67 10.99 -9.28 12.71
C PRO A 67 11.03 -8.01 13.57
N GLU A 68 12.15 -7.28 13.53
CA GLU A 68 12.39 -6.06 14.31
C GLU A 68 11.65 -4.84 13.74
N SER A 69 11.47 -4.76 12.42
CA SER A 69 10.84 -3.60 11.77
C SER A 69 9.34 -3.77 11.53
N ALA A 70 8.83 -5.00 11.53
CA ALA A 70 7.49 -5.34 11.09
C ALA A 70 6.36 -4.66 11.88
N GLU A 71 6.49 -4.57 13.20
CA GLU A 71 5.47 -3.91 14.05
C GLU A 71 5.35 -2.41 13.71
N THR A 72 6.50 -1.74 13.51
CA THR A 72 6.52 -0.34 13.09
C THR A 72 5.83 -0.17 11.74
N PHE A 73 6.09 -1.07 10.79
CA PHE A 73 5.45 -1.01 9.48
C PHE A 73 3.97 -1.31 9.54
N TYR A 74 3.53 -2.24 10.37
CA TYR A 74 2.12 -2.52 10.57
C TYR A 74 1.36 -1.25 10.98
N TYR A 75 1.86 -0.55 12.01
CA TYR A 75 1.23 0.68 12.49
C TYR A 75 1.29 1.83 11.47
N LYS A 76 2.36 1.92 10.69
CA LYS A 76 2.56 2.96 9.67
C LYS A 76 1.87 2.66 8.33
N GLY A 77 1.18 1.53 8.19
CA GLY A 77 0.50 1.17 6.94
C GLY A 77 1.44 0.72 5.82
N ILE A 78 2.53 0.02 6.17
CA ILE A 78 3.56 -0.47 5.24
C ILE A 78 4.17 0.68 4.45
N TYR A 79 4.63 1.68 5.21
CA TYR A 79 5.11 2.95 4.72
C TYR A 79 6.14 3.59 5.67
N GLY A 80 6.89 4.57 5.18
CA GLY A 80 7.79 5.37 5.99
C GLY A 80 8.11 6.72 5.36
N VAL A 81 8.71 7.61 6.16
CA VAL A 81 9.15 8.94 5.74
C VAL A 81 10.62 9.09 6.12
N GLY A 82 11.45 9.39 5.13
CA GLY A 82 12.90 9.50 5.28
C GLY A 82 13.36 10.92 5.64
N ASP A 83 14.66 11.12 5.61
CA ASP A 83 15.31 12.41 5.90
C ASP A 83 15.26 13.39 4.72
N GLY A 84 14.93 12.92 3.50
CA GLY A 84 14.91 13.71 2.27
C GLY A 84 16.23 13.69 1.50
N ASN A 85 17.16 12.81 1.86
CA ASN A 85 18.41 12.65 1.13
C ASN A 85 18.14 12.10 -0.30
N PRO A 86 18.56 12.80 -1.36
CA PRO A 86 18.27 12.40 -2.74
C PRO A 86 19.11 11.22 -3.24
N ASN A 87 20.17 10.82 -2.52
CA ASN A 87 21.16 9.86 -3.02
C ASN A 87 20.69 8.38 -2.95
N ASN A 88 19.53 8.10 -2.37
CA ASN A 88 18.98 6.73 -2.19
C ASN A 88 19.97 5.74 -1.56
N ALA A 89 20.96 6.22 -0.80
CA ALA A 89 22.06 5.40 -0.28
C ALA A 89 21.55 4.25 0.61
N ARG A 90 20.47 4.49 1.36
CA ARG A 90 19.81 3.46 2.17
C ARG A 90 19.24 2.34 1.30
N LEU A 91 18.48 2.69 0.26
CA LEU A 91 17.90 1.68 -0.64
C LEU A 91 18.97 0.86 -1.36
N VAL A 92 20.06 1.51 -1.79
CA VAL A 92 21.20 0.81 -2.39
C VAL A 92 21.85 -0.16 -1.39
N ALA A 93 22.05 0.27 -0.14
CA ALA A 93 22.61 -0.58 0.91
C ALA A 93 21.68 -1.76 1.25
N ASP A 94 20.37 -1.52 1.38
CA ASP A 94 19.37 -2.55 1.68
C ASP A 94 19.30 -3.61 0.57
N ILE A 95 19.29 -3.19 -0.70
CA ILE A 95 19.31 -4.10 -1.85
C ILE A 95 20.61 -4.91 -1.87
N ARG A 96 21.75 -4.26 -1.66
CA ARG A 96 23.07 -4.92 -1.67
C ARG A 96 23.16 -5.97 -0.57
N GLU A 97 22.80 -5.61 0.66
CA GLU A 97 22.83 -6.50 1.82
C GLU A 97 22.01 -7.77 1.57
N LEU A 98 20.80 -7.65 1.00
CA LEU A 98 19.97 -8.80 0.68
C LEU A 98 20.51 -9.62 -0.50
N ALA A 99 21.05 -8.97 -1.53
CA ALA A 99 21.61 -9.64 -2.70
C ALA A 99 22.90 -10.41 -2.38
N GLU A 100 23.72 -9.91 -1.46
CA GLU A 100 24.97 -10.54 -1.02
C GLU A 100 24.73 -11.69 -0.02
N HIS A 101 23.54 -11.77 0.60
CA HIS A 101 23.17 -12.81 1.56
C HIS A 101 21.92 -13.61 1.12
N PRO A 102 21.98 -14.34 -0.01
CA PRO A 102 20.84 -15.06 -0.57
C PRO A 102 20.27 -16.12 0.38
N ASN A 103 21.10 -16.66 1.28
CA ASN A 103 20.69 -17.59 2.33
C ASN A 103 19.66 -16.99 3.31
N ARG A 104 19.60 -15.66 3.44
CA ARG A 104 18.63 -14.97 4.31
C ARG A 104 17.27 -14.74 3.64
N LEU A 105 17.22 -14.75 2.30
CA LEU A 105 16.00 -14.42 1.55
C LEU A 105 14.85 -15.38 1.84
N SER A 106 15.15 -16.68 1.98
CA SER A 106 14.13 -17.68 2.29
C SER A 106 13.49 -17.45 3.67
N ALA A 107 14.31 -17.19 4.69
CA ALA A 107 13.84 -16.92 6.04
C ALA A 107 13.02 -15.61 6.12
N LEU A 108 13.51 -14.54 5.48
CA LEU A 108 12.77 -13.27 5.41
C LEU A 108 11.48 -13.39 4.61
N GLY A 109 11.47 -14.17 3.53
CA GLY A 109 10.28 -14.47 2.75
C GLY A 109 9.24 -15.25 3.55
N GLU A 110 9.65 -16.26 4.30
CA GLU A 110 8.74 -17.03 5.17
C GLU A 110 8.15 -16.14 6.26
N PHE A 111 9.00 -15.33 6.90
CA PHE A 111 8.55 -14.33 7.86
C PHE A 111 7.53 -13.35 7.23
N SER A 112 7.82 -12.82 6.05
CA SER A 112 6.95 -11.87 5.38
C SER A 112 5.59 -12.50 5.04
N ARG A 113 5.58 -13.76 4.59
CA ARG A 113 4.35 -14.52 4.34
C ARG A 113 3.52 -14.71 5.60
N GLN A 114 4.14 -15.08 6.72
CA GLN A 114 3.46 -15.24 8.00
C GLN A 114 2.89 -13.90 8.48
N PHE A 115 3.66 -12.83 8.37
CA PHE A 115 3.23 -11.49 8.73
C PHE A 115 2.01 -11.02 7.92
N VAL A 116 2.01 -11.19 6.59
CA VAL A 116 0.87 -10.74 5.77
C VAL A 116 -0.37 -11.59 6.02
N VAL A 117 -0.24 -12.91 6.18
CA VAL A 117 -1.38 -13.79 6.47
C VAL A 117 -1.99 -13.44 7.83
N ARG A 118 -1.15 -13.27 8.85
CA ARG A 118 -1.61 -12.97 10.21
C ARG A 118 -2.38 -11.66 10.28
N ASN A 119 -1.91 -10.61 9.60
CA ASN A 119 -2.41 -9.25 9.80
C ASN A 119 -3.32 -8.72 8.68
N PHE A 120 -3.18 -9.24 7.46
CA PHE A 120 -3.80 -8.69 6.25
C PHE A 120 -4.53 -9.73 5.39
N SER A 121 -4.69 -10.97 5.87
CA SER A 121 -5.55 -11.92 5.17
C SER A 121 -6.98 -11.41 5.12
N LEU A 122 -7.73 -11.83 4.09
CA LEU A 122 -9.14 -11.48 3.97
C LEU A 122 -9.92 -11.91 5.21
N GLU A 123 -9.65 -13.12 5.71
CA GLU A 123 -10.25 -13.65 6.93
C GLU A 123 -9.97 -12.76 8.15
N THR A 124 -8.70 -12.41 8.41
CA THR A 124 -8.33 -11.52 9.52
C THR A 124 -9.05 -10.17 9.41
N VAL A 125 -8.94 -9.52 8.26
CA VAL A 125 -9.47 -8.16 8.07
C VAL A 125 -10.99 -8.15 8.13
N SER A 126 -11.67 -9.10 7.48
CA SER A 126 -13.12 -9.21 7.52
C SER A 126 -13.64 -9.53 8.92
N THR A 127 -12.93 -10.37 9.69
CA THR A 127 -13.30 -10.69 11.08
C THR A 127 -13.23 -9.45 11.96
N HIS A 128 -12.08 -8.76 11.97
CA HIS A 128 -11.90 -7.53 12.74
C HIS A 128 -12.91 -6.45 12.34
N PHE A 129 -13.18 -6.30 11.04
CA PHE A 129 -14.15 -5.33 10.57
C PHE A 129 -15.58 -5.68 11.00
N ALA A 130 -15.97 -6.95 10.91
CA ALA A 130 -17.29 -7.39 11.36
C ALA A 130 -17.48 -7.22 12.87
N GLU A 131 -16.44 -7.48 13.67
CA GLU A 131 -16.44 -7.20 15.11
C GLU A 131 -16.62 -5.71 15.41
N LEU A 132 -15.86 -4.85 14.73
CA LEU A 132 -16.01 -3.40 14.85
C LEU A 132 -17.45 -2.96 14.54
N CYS A 133 -18.02 -3.43 13.42
CA CYS A 133 -19.40 -3.11 13.07
C CYS A 133 -20.41 -3.57 14.12
N ARG A 134 -20.25 -4.78 14.67
CA ARG A 134 -21.12 -5.29 15.75
C ARG A 134 -21.02 -4.42 17.02
N ASN A 135 -19.81 -4.06 17.41
CA ASN A 135 -19.57 -3.21 18.59
C ASN A 135 -20.22 -1.85 18.42
N VAL A 136 -20.04 -1.20 17.25
CA VAL A 136 -20.64 0.10 16.95
C VAL A 136 -22.17 0.06 16.96
N VAL A 137 -22.78 -1.03 16.47
CA VAL A 137 -24.25 -1.17 16.50
C VAL A 137 -24.77 -1.45 17.92
N ALA A 138 -23.99 -2.17 18.74
CA ALA A 138 -24.37 -2.50 20.11
C ALA A 138 -24.16 -1.36 21.11
N GLU A 139 -23.29 -0.39 20.79
CA GLU A 139 -23.10 0.81 21.60
C GLU A 139 -24.30 1.76 21.45
N GLU A 140 -25.00 2.03 22.54
CA GLU A 140 -25.95 3.15 22.58
C GLU A 140 -25.15 4.47 22.59
N PRO A 141 -25.36 5.37 21.61
CA PRO A 141 -24.63 6.61 21.56
C PRO A 141 -24.99 7.45 22.79
N SER A 142 -23.97 7.94 23.51
CA SER A 142 -24.25 8.84 24.62
C SER A 142 -24.90 10.12 24.08
N PHE A 143 -26.06 10.48 24.64
CA PHE A 143 -26.83 11.64 24.20
C PHE A 143 -26.01 12.93 24.15
N ARG A 144 -25.05 13.09 25.08
CA ARG A 144 -24.15 14.24 25.15
C ARG A 144 -23.12 14.28 24.02
N LEU A 145 -22.53 13.15 23.66
CA LEU A 145 -21.59 13.05 22.53
C LEU A 145 -22.32 13.31 21.20
N ALA A 146 -23.51 12.73 21.03
CA ALA A 146 -24.31 12.91 19.82
C ALA A 146 -24.71 14.38 19.59
N THR A 147 -25.10 15.10 20.65
CA THR A 147 -25.42 16.54 20.56
C THR A 147 -24.17 17.39 20.27
N ALA A 148 -23.03 17.08 20.88
CA ALA A 148 -21.77 17.78 20.62
C ALA A 148 -21.30 17.59 19.17
N ASP A 149 -21.36 16.37 18.64
CA ASP A 149 -21.01 16.07 17.25
C ASP A 149 -21.98 16.68 16.24
N GLY A 150 -23.27 16.72 16.57
CA GLY A 150 -24.28 17.43 15.78
C GLY A 150 -23.98 18.93 15.66
N LEU A 151 -23.67 19.58 16.79
CA LEU A 151 -23.28 20.99 16.80
C LEU A 151 -21.97 21.25 16.04
N ARG A 152 -20.98 20.37 16.19
CA ARG A 152 -19.70 20.46 15.48
C ARG A 152 -19.88 20.33 13.97
N THR A 153 -20.66 19.34 13.53
CA THR A 153 -20.96 19.11 12.12
C THR A 153 -21.72 20.29 11.53
N ALA A 154 -22.72 20.82 12.25
CA ALA A 154 -23.45 22.02 11.84
C ALA A 154 -22.54 23.25 11.74
N ALA A 155 -21.64 23.45 12.70
CA ALA A 155 -20.67 24.55 12.68
C ALA A 155 -19.67 24.42 11.52
N MET A 156 -19.15 23.22 11.24
CA MET A 156 -18.29 22.96 10.07
C MET A 156 -19.05 23.23 8.77
N TYR A 157 -20.26 22.68 8.63
CA TYR A 157 -21.11 22.90 7.47
C TYR A 157 -21.41 24.40 7.25
N LEU A 158 -21.79 25.14 8.30
CA LEU A 158 -22.06 26.57 8.23
C LEU A 158 -20.81 27.41 7.95
N ARG A 159 -19.64 27.00 8.45
CA ARG A 159 -18.35 27.63 8.19
C ARG A 159 -17.86 27.38 6.75
N GLU A 160 -18.09 26.18 6.22
CA GLU A 160 -17.68 25.75 4.89
C GLU A 160 -18.67 26.13 3.77
N ARG A 161 -19.83 26.74 4.11
CA ARG A 161 -20.77 27.36 3.15
C ARG A 161 -20.16 28.40 2.20
N ARG A 162 -18.86 28.75 2.34
CA ARG A 162 -18.09 29.50 1.33
C ARG A 162 -17.72 28.69 0.08
N PHE A 163 -17.89 27.37 0.07
CA PHE A 163 -17.61 26.49 -1.08
C PHE A 163 -18.80 25.61 -1.48
N LEU A 164 -19.99 26.20 -1.64
CA LEU A 164 -21.06 25.55 -2.38
C LEU A 164 -20.64 25.42 -3.86
N THR A 165 -20.00 24.30 -4.18
CA THR A 165 -19.95 23.81 -5.56
C THR A 165 -21.35 23.29 -5.87
N PRO A 166 -22.05 23.76 -6.91
CA PRO A 166 -23.37 23.22 -7.27
C PRO A 166 -23.25 21.71 -7.41
N SER A 167 -24.14 20.93 -6.77
CA SER A 167 -24.12 19.48 -6.90
C SER A 167 -24.20 19.10 -8.37
N ARG A 168 -23.37 18.14 -8.79
CA ARG A 168 -23.44 17.54 -10.14
C ARG A 168 -24.62 16.55 -10.24
N ASP A 169 -25.77 16.90 -9.68
CA ASP A 169 -27.02 16.20 -9.97
C ASP A 169 -27.51 16.66 -11.36
N ARG A 170 -26.78 16.26 -12.39
CA ARG A 170 -27.33 16.19 -13.74
C ARG A 170 -28.15 14.92 -13.81
N VAL A 171 -29.47 15.13 -13.93
CA VAL A 171 -30.53 14.25 -14.48
C VAL A 171 -30.06 12.84 -14.88
N PRO A 172 -30.71 11.76 -14.40
CA PRO A 172 -30.43 10.40 -14.86
C PRO A 172 -30.56 10.32 -16.39
N ILE A 173 -29.52 9.87 -17.08
CA ILE A 173 -29.64 9.42 -18.46
C ILE A 173 -30.26 8.02 -18.39
N ASP A 174 -31.59 7.95 -18.35
CA ASP A 174 -32.30 6.74 -18.76
C ASP A 174 -32.17 6.66 -20.29
N SER A 175 -31.11 6.01 -20.74
CA SER A 175 -31.09 5.38 -22.05
C SER A 175 -30.95 3.87 -21.83
N LEU A 176 -32.01 3.28 -21.29
CA LEU A 176 -32.27 1.87 -21.48
C LEU A 176 -32.45 1.64 -22.98
N ALA A 177 -31.64 0.73 -23.48
CA ALA A 177 -31.71 0.23 -24.83
C ALA A 177 -33.10 -0.38 -25.07
N ASP A 178 -33.88 0.27 -25.94
CA ASP A 178 -34.89 -0.42 -26.73
C ASP A 178 -34.13 -1.28 -27.77
N GLY A 179 -33.72 -2.47 -27.34
CA GLY A 179 -33.85 -3.66 -28.20
C GLY A 179 -35.31 -4.08 -28.09
N THR A 180 -36.09 -4.21 -29.16
CA THR A 180 -36.04 -5.21 -30.24
C THR A 180 -37.41 -5.10 -30.96
N PRO A 181 -37.67 -5.77 -32.10
CA PRO A 181 -36.89 -6.78 -32.82
C PRO A 181 -36.42 -6.38 -34.23
#